data_AF-A0A417CK65-F1
#
_entry.id   AF-A0A417CK65-F1
#
_cell.length_a   1.000
_cell.length_b   1.000
_cell.length_c   1.000
_cell.angle_alpha   90.00
_cell.angle_beta   90.00
_cell.angle_gamma   90.00
#
_symmetry.space_group_name_H-M   'P 1'
#
loop_
_entity.id
_entity.type
_entity.pdbx_description
1 polymer ?
#
loop_
_entity_poly.entity_id
_entity_poly.type
_entity_poly.pdbx_seq_one_letter_code
_entity_poly.pdbx_strand_id
1 'polypeptide(L)'
;MAVKKKFPYRSAVVACNGGCRVTAGDNGCKDGCIGCGACVEKCKFGAVSLNEYGVAEIDEEKCIGCGACGKVCPQKIIHVHECANWIVVKCSNKSKGAEAKKQCEVSCIGCGICEKTCTAGAIQVTDNCAMIEESVCLSCGMCAVKCPRHAIYDLRGIYTAKN
;
A
#
# COMPACT_ATOMS: atom_id res chain seq x y z
N MET A 1 22.00 8.37 -6.89
CA MET A 1 22.74 8.45 -5.60
C MET A 1 21.82 7.91 -4.53
N ALA A 2 22.24 6.88 -3.79
CA ALA A 2 21.46 6.35 -2.68
C ALA A 2 21.36 7.40 -1.56
N VAL A 3 20.16 7.60 -1.02
CA VAL A 3 19.96 8.59 0.05
C VAL A 3 20.53 8.04 1.35
N LYS A 4 21.35 8.84 2.06
CA LYS A 4 21.76 8.50 3.44
C LYS A 4 20.53 8.53 4.35
N LYS A 5 19.96 7.35 4.61
CA LYS A 5 18.80 7.17 5.49
C LYS A 5 19.19 7.53 6.93
N LYS A 6 18.63 8.64 7.46
CA LYS A 6 18.71 8.95 8.90
C LYS A 6 17.60 8.19 9.62
N PHE A 7 17.94 7.56 10.74
CA PHE A 7 16.96 6.86 11.56
C PHE A 7 16.07 7.87 12.32
N PRO A 8 14.76 7.63 12.43
CA PRO A 8 13.99 6.59 11.74
C PRO A 8 13.80 6.95 10.25
N TYR A 9 14.06 6.00 9.35
CA TYR A 9 13.89 6.25 7.92
C TYR A 9 12.44 6.06 7.52
N ARG A 10 11.99 6.91 6.59
CA ARG A 10 10.62 6.99 6.13
C ARG A 10 10.60 6.82 4.62
N SER A 11 9.63 6.08 4.12
CA SER A 11 9.37 5.94 2.70
C SER A 11 7.89 6.13 2.46
N ALA A 12 7.54 6.64 1.28
CA ALA A 12 6.15 6.64 0.88
C ALA A 12 5.73 5.22 0.45
N VAL A 13 4.47 4.87 0.68
CA VAL A 13 3.86 3.60 0.30
C VAL A 13 2.56 3.90 -0.43
N VAL A 14 2.31 3.15 -1.51
CA VAL A 14 1.09 3.25 -2.30
C VAL A 14 0.12 2.16 -1.86
N ALA A 15 -1.07 2.53 -1.40
CA ALA A 15 -2.12 1.61 -0.95
C ALA A 15 -2.88 0.98 -2.13
N CYS A 16 -2.16 0.41 -3.10
CA CYS A 16 -2.72 -0.29 -4.26
C CYS A 16 -1.70 -1.28 -4.83
N ASN A 17 -2.17 -2.48 -5.19
CA ASN A 17 -1.36 -3.50 -5.88
C ASN A 17 -1.65 -3.64 -7.38
N GLY A 18 -2.65 -2.93 -7.91
CA GLY A 18 -2.95 -2.99 -9.35
C GLY A 18 -3.63 -4.25 -9.85
N GLY A 19 -4.12 -5.15 -9.00
CA GLY A 19 -4.80 -6.38 -9.45
C GLY A 19 -6.13 -6.15 -10.20
N CYS A 20 -6.61 -4.91 -10.32
CA CYS A 20 -7.71 -4.54 -11.22
C CYS A 20 -7.25 -4.15 -12.63
N ARG A 21 -5.94 -4.20 -12.92
CA ARG A 21 -5.26 -3.64 -14.09
C ARG A 21 -5.55 -2.14 -14.21
N VAL A 22 -4.63 -1.30 -13.71
CA VAL A 22 -4.84 0.15 -13.66
C VAL A 22 -5.07 0.66 -15.08
N THR A 23 -6.30 1.10 -15.33
CA THR A 23 -6.69 1.74 -16.58
C THR A 23 -7.34 3.06 -16.22
N ALA A 24 -7.00 4.12 -16.94
CA ALA A 24 -7.73 5.38 -16.85
C ALA A 24 -9.12 5.15 -17.48
N GLY A 25 -10.16 4.93 -16.67
CA GLY A 25 -11.54 4.70 -17.15
C GLY A 25 -12.46 3.92 -16.19
N ASP A 26 -13.66 3.58 -16.66
CA ASP A 26 -14.79 3.08 -15.84
C ASP A 26 -14.69 1.62 -15.38
N ASN A 27 -13.72 0.84 -15.87
CA ASN A 27 -13.57 -0.58 -15.54
C ASN A 27 -12.55 -0.86 -14.40
N GLY A 28 -11.99 0.19 -13.79
CA GLY A 28 -11.00 0.07 -12.71
C GLY A 28 -11.58 0.24 -11.29
N CYS A 29 -10.77 -0.07 -10.27
CA CYS A 29 -11.09 0.20 -8.87
C CYS A 29 -11.20 1.71 -8.63
N LYS A 30 -12.36 2.19 -8.18
CA LYS A 30 -12.63 3.63 -7.93
C LYS A 30 -11.73 4.23 -6.86
N ASP A 31 -11.34 3.43 -5.87
CA ASP A 31 -10.46 3.85 -4.78
C ASP A 31 -8.97 3.52 -5.07
N GLY A 32 -8.65 3.02 -6.27
CA GLY A 32 -7.32 2.52 -6.61
C GLY A 32 -6.41 3.54 -7.28
N CYS A 33 -5.19 3.13 -7.63
CA CYS A 33 -4.33 3.93 -8.50
C CYS A 33 -4.97 4.05 -9.88
N ILE A 34 -4.97 5.25 -10.46
CA ILE A 34 -5.48 5.54 -11.81
C ILE A 34 -4.38 5.74 -12.84
N GLY A 35 -3.11 5.57 -12.46
CA GLY A 35 -1.97 5.65 -13.39
C GLY A 35 -1.69 7.04 -13.95
N CYS A 36 -2.20 8.11 -13.33
CA CYS A 36 -2.08 9.48 -13.83
C CYS A 36 -0.66 10.08 -13.88
N GLY A 37 0.36 9.42 -13.30
CA GLY A 37 1.75 9.90 -13.33
C GLY A 37 2.08 11.13 -12.47
N ALA A 38 1.10 11.83 -11.89
CA ALA A 38 1.35 13.07 -11.12
C ALA A 38 2.36 12.90 -9.97
N CYS A 39 2.38 11.73 -9.33
CA CYS A 39 3.35 11.43 -8.26
C CYS A 39 4.78 11.21 -8.80
N VAL A 40 4.93 10.70 -10.02
CA VAL A 40 6.21 10.52 -10.72
C VAL A 40 6.81 11.88 -11.03
N GLU A 41 6.03 12.77 -11.66
CA GLU A 41 6.47 14.13 -12.01
C GLU A 41 6.88 14.96 -10.79
N LYS A 42 6.19 14.79 -9.67
CA LYS A 42 6.48 15.56 -8.45
C LYS A 42 7.74 15.07 -7.73
N CYS A 43 8.18 13.84 -7.96
CA CYS A 43 9.29 13.24 -7.24
C CYS A 43 10.65 13.72 -7.77
N LYS A 44 11.23 14.74 -7.12
CA LYS A 44 12.55 15.29 -7.47
C LYS A 44 13.71 14.29 -7.30
N PHE A 45 13.50 13.20 -6.57
CA PHE A 45 14.52 12.18 -6.29
C PHE A 45 14.45 10.99 -7.26
N GLY A 46 13.47 10.96 -8.17
CA GLY A 46 13.27 9.82 -9.08
C GLY A 46 12.94 8.52 -8.35
N ALA A 47 12.29 8.64 -7.18
CA ALA A 47 11.92 7.51 -6.33
C ALA A 47 10.55 6.91 -6.63
N VAL A 48 9.80 7.46 -7.58
CA VAL A 48 8.46 6.98 -7.94
C VAL A 48 8.45 6.64 -9.43
N SER A 49 7.95 5.46 -9.76
CA SER A 49 7.76 4.98 -11.14
C SER A 49 6.40 4.32 -11.28
N LEU A 50 5.90 4.14 -12.51
CA LEU A 50 4.75 3.28 -12.76
C LEU A 50 5.27 1.87 -13.11
N ASN A 51 4.74 0.84 -12.44
CA ASN A 51 5.08 -0.55 -12.74
C ASN A 51 4.36 -1.05 -14.00
N GLU A 52 4.56 -2.31 -14.36
CA GLU A 52 3.93 -2.96 -15.53
C GLU A 52 2.40 -2.91 -15.52
N TYR A 53 1.79 -2.80 -14.33
CA TYR A 53 0.34 -2.72 -14.15
C TYR A 53 -0.19 -1.29 -14.17
N GLY A 54 0.66 -0.26 -14.34
CA GLY A 54 0.29 1.16 -14.29
C GLY A 54 0.09 1.70 -12.87
N VAL A 55 0.51 0.97 -11.84
CA VAL A 55 0.46 1.40 -10.44
C VAL A 55 1.73 2.17 -10.10
N ALA A 56 1.59 3.24 -9.31
CA ALA A 56 2.75 3.91 -8.73
C ALA A 56 3.48 2.97 -7.75
N GLU A 57 4.76 2.75 -8.01
CA GLU A 57 5.69 2.00 -7.18
C GLU A 57 6.77 2.94 -6.65
N ILE A 58 7.27 2.66 -5.44
CA ILE A 58 8.18 3.55 -4.73
C ILE A 58 9.47 2.81 -4.44
N ASP A 59 10.56 3.35 -4.99
CA ASP A 59 11.91 2.92 -4.70
C ASP A 59 12.35 3.46 -3.33
N GLU A 60 12.34 2.59 -2.33
CA GLU A 60 12.70 2.92 -0.96
C GLU A 60 14.17 3.35 -0.79
N GLU A 61 15.06 3.03 -1.73
CA GLU A 61 16.47 3.44 -1.64
C GLU A 61 16.66 4.91 -2.03
N LYS A 62 15.77 5.42 -2.88
CA LYS A 62 15.75 6.82 -3.33
C LYS A 62 14.76 7.69 -2.56
N CYS A 63 13.73 7.07 -1.98
CA CYS A 63 12.68 7.80 -1.28
C CYS A 63 13.18 8.38 0.04
N ILE A 64 12.91 9.66 0.25
CA ILE A 64 13.25 10.37 1.50
C ILE A 64 12.06 10.56 2.44
N GLY A 65 10.88 10.03 2.08
CA GLY A 65 9.66 10.17 2.87
C GLY A 65 9.12 11.61 2.97
N CYS A 66 9.36 12.48 1.98
CA CYS A 66 8.92 13.88 2.04
C CYS A 66 7.40 14.08 1.88
N GLY A 67 6.67 13.05 1.44
CA GLY A 67 5.21 13.07 1.28
C GLY A 67 4.68 13.92 0.12
N ALA A 68 5.55 14.43 -0.77
CA ALA A 68 5.12 15.25 -1.90
C ALA A 68 4.19 14.49 -2.86
N CYS A 69 4.45 13.20 -3.09
CA CYS A 69 3.60 12.31 -3.90
C CYS A 69 2.19 12.13 -3.32
N GLY A 70 2.08 12.00 -1.99
CA GLY A 70 0.78 11.90 -1.30
C GLY A 70 -0.09 13.14 -1.48
N LYS A 71 0.52 14.33 -1.47
CA LYS A 71 -0.20 15.60 -1.63
C LYS A 71 -0.78 15.81 -3.03
N VAL A 72 -0.11 15.30 -4.07
CA VAL A 72 -0.55 15.46 -5.46
C VAL A 72 -1.41 14.31 -5.96
N CYS A 73 -1.52 13.21 -5.20
CA CYS A 73 -2.30 12.05 -5.60
C CYS A 73 -3.80 12.37 -5.50
N PRO A 74 -4.57 12.41 -6.62
CA PRO A 74 -6.00 12.71 -6.58
C PRO A 74 -6.80 11.66 -5.81
N GLN A 75 -6.31 10.42 -5.80
CA GLN A 75 -6.91 9.27 -5.12
C GLN A 75 -6.56 9.19 -3.63
N LYS A 76 -5.59 9.99 -3.16
CA LYS A 76 -5.13 10.01 -1.75
C LYS A 76 -4.71 8.64 -1.20
N ILE A 77 -4.16 7.79 -2.05
CA ILE A 77 -3.72 6.42 -1.70
C ILE A 77 -2.24 6.31 -1.33
N ILE A 78 -1.49 7.41 -1.41
CA ILE A 78 -0.05 7.42 -1.09
C ILE A 78 0.15 8.10 0.25
N HIS A 79 0.75 7.39 1.20
CA HIS A 79 1.06 7.88 2.54
C HIS A 79 2.54 7.66 2.86
N VAL A 80 3.07 8.42 3.82
CA VAL A 80 4.44 8.23 4.31
C VAL A 80 4.37 7.19 5.42
N HIS A 81 5.07 6.08 5.21
CA HIS A 81 5.21 4.95 6.11
C HIS A 81 6.51 5.09 6.91
N GLU A 82 6.45 4.76 8.19
CA GLU A 82 7.61 4.57 9.02
C GLU A 82 8.19 3.18 8.73
N CYS A 83 9.31 3.15 8.01
CA CYS A 83 9.90 1.89 7.59
C CYS A 83 10.52 1.06 8.74
N ALA A 84 10.41 1.53 9.99
CA ALA A 84 10.60 0.67 11.15
C ALA A 84 9.57 -0.47 11.14
N ASN A 85 8.36 -0.18 10.65
CA ASN A 85 7.40 -1.17 10.26
C ASN A 85 7.62 -1.57 8.79
N TRP A 86 7.51 -2.86 8.49
CA TRP A 86 7.65 -3.37 7.13
C TRP A 86 6.34 -3.96 6.60
N ILE A 87 5.34 -4.07 7.48
CA ILE A 87 4.05 -4.65 7.16
C ILE A 87 3.09 -3.53 6.80
N VAL A 88 2.67 -3.52 5.53
CA VAL A 88 1.86 -2.46 4.94
C VAL A 88 0.59 -3.00 4.31
N VAL A 89 -0.45 -2.19 4.28
CA VAL A 89 -1.67 -2.50 3.52
C VAL A 89 -1.57 -1.86 2.14
N LYS A 90 -1.52 -2.69 1.10
CA LYS A 90 -1.46 -2.28 -0.31
C LYS A 90 -2.85 -2.27 -0.95
N CYS A 91 -3.85 -1.82 -0.20
CA CYS A 91 -5.22 -1.69 -0.68
C CYS A 91 -5.88 -0.48 -0.02
N SER A 92 -6.74 0.19 -0.78
CA SER A 92 -7.53 1.35 -0.40
C SER A 92 -9.01 1.18 -0.78
N ASN A 93 -9.37 0.04 -1.39
CA ASN A 93 -10.74 -0.27 -1.80
C ASN A 93 -11.66 -0.33 -0.57
N LYS A 94 -12.78 0.39 -0.64
CA LYS A 94 -13.77 0.51 0.44
C LYS A 94 -15.01 -0.39 0.25
N SER A 95 -15.08 -1.09 -0.86
CA SER A 95 -16.14 -2.05 -1.16
C SER A 95 -16.00 -3.30 -0.31
N LYS A 96 -17.12 -3.98 -0.03
CA LYS A 96 -17.14 -5.19 0.82
C LYS A 96 -17.28 -6.45 -0.02
N GLY A 97 -16.60 -7.53 0.37
CA GLY A 97 -16.91 -8.89 -0.06
C GLY A 97 -16.92 -9.08 -1.58
N ALA A 98 -18.08 -9.46 -2.13
CA ALA A 98 -18.24 -9.77 -3.55
C ALA A 98 -18.01 -8.57 -4.47
N GLU A 99 -18.44 -7.36 -4.07
CA GLU A 99 -18.26 -6.16 -4.89
C GLU A 99 -16.78 -5.77 -5.03
N ALA A 100 -16.01 -5.89 -3.94
CA ALA A 100 -14.57 -5.68 -3.98
C ALA A 100 -13.87 -6.68 -4.91
N LYS A 101 -14.32 -7.94 -4.94
CA LYS A 101 -13.77 -8.99 -5.82
C LYS A 101 -14.09 -8.74 -7.29
N LYS A 102 -15.28 -8.23 -7.60
CA LYS A 102 -15.65 -7.85 -8.97
C LYS A 102 -14.76 -6.72 -9.51
N GLN A 103 -14.38 -5.78 -8.64
CA GLN A 103 -13.55 -4.64 -9.02
C GLN A 103 -12.05 -4.97 -9.09
N CYS A 104 -11.55 -5.89 -8.25
CA CYS A 104 -10.12 -6.13 -8.14
C CYS A 104 -9.82 -7.54 -7.60
N GLU A 105 -8.91 -8.25 -8.27
CA GLU A 105 -8.54 -9.63 -7.93
C GLU A 105 -7.70 -9.76 -6.66
N VAL A 106 -7.19 -8.65 -6.10
CA VAL A 106 -6.37 -8.63 -4.86
C VAL A 106 -6.87 -7.62 -3.82
N SER A 107 -8.09 -7.10 -3.97
CA SER A 107 -8.68 -6.16 -3.01
C SER A 107 -8.88 -6.77 -1.63
N CYS A 108 -8.70 -5.94 -0.59
CA CYS A 108 -9.24 -6.23 0.72
C CYS A 108 -10.76 -6.40 0.60
N ILE A 109 -11.31 -7.38 1.31
CA ILE A 109 -12.75 -7.69 1.31
C ILE A 109 -13.42 -7.42 2.66
N GLY A 110 -12.67 -6.83 3.61
CA GLY A 110 -13.15 -6.54 4.95
C GLY A 110 -13.43 -7.77 5.82
N CYS A 111 -12.67 -8.87 5.66
CA CYS A 111 -12.96 -10.14 6.36
C CYS A 111 -12.59 -10.16 7.86
N GLY A 112 -11.77 -9.23 8.35
CA GLY A 112 -11.37 -9.14 9.76
C GLY A 112 -10.38 -10.22 10.25
N ILE A 113 -9.87 -11.10 9.38
CA ILE A 113 -8.89 -12.14 9.77
C ILE A 113 -7.61 -11.51 10.33
N CYS A 114 -7.16 -10.42 9.72
CA CYS A 114 -5.97 -9.69 10.14
C CYS A 114 -6.12 -9.10 11.55
N GLU A 115 -7.26 -8.48 11.84
CA GLU A 115 -7.62 -7.92 13.16
C GLU A 115 -7.63 -9.01 14.23
N LYS A 116 -8.31 -10.12 14.00
CA LYS A 116 -8.34 -11.26 14.94
C LYS A 116 -6.97 -11.92 15.15
N THR A 117 -6.09 -11.87 14.15
CA THR A 117 -4.76 -12.50 14.22
C THR A 117 -3.73 -11.60 14.89
N CYS A 118 -3.96 -10.29 14.95
CA CYS A 118 -2.99 -9.35 15.47
C CYS A 118 -2.94 -9.41 16.99
N THR A 119 -1.90 -10.04 17.53
CA THR A 119 -1.66 -10.13 18.98
C THR A 119 -1.29 -8.78 19.61
N ALA A 120 -0.79 -7.83 18.80
CA ALA A 120 -0.47 -6.48 19.26
C ALA A 120 -1.68 -5.53 19.26
N GLY A 121 -2.81 -5.91 18.66
CA GLY A 121 -3.96 -5.02 18.47
C GLY A 121 -3.72 -3.85 17.49
N ALA A 122 -2.66 -3.93 16.68
CA ALA A 122 -2.21 -2.84 15.80
C ALA A 122 -2.99 -2.71 14.47
N ILE A 123 -3.96 -3.57 14.18
CA ILE A 123 -4.70 -3.54 12.91
C ILE A 123 -6.19 -3.53 13.16
N GLN A 124 -6.89 -2.66 12.44
CA GLN A 124 -8.35 -2.55 12.47
C GLN A 124 -8.90 -2.56 11.05
N VAL A 125 -10.08 -3.14 10.85
CA VAL A 125 -10.79 -3.06 9.58
C VAL A 125 -11.83 -1.94 9.64
N THR A 126 -11.56 -0.84 8.95
CA THR A 126 -12.44 0.33 8.83
C THR A 126 -12.80 0.57 7.37
N ASP A 127 -14.04 0.95 7.08
CA ASP A 127 -14.54 1.11 5.70
C ASP A 127 -14.26 -0.12 4.81
N ASN A 128 -14.37 -1.33 5.36
CA ASN A 128 -14.05 -2.60 4.70
C ASN A 128 -12.58 -2.77 4.25
N CYS A 129 -11.69 -1.87 4.65
CA CYS A 129 -10.26 -1.94 4.36
C CYS A 129 -9.45 -2.10 5.66
N ALA A 130 -8.32 -2.79 5.59
CA ALA A 130 -7.44 -2.96 6.74
C ALA A 130 -6.58 -1.71 6.93
N MET A 131 -6.43 -1.23 8.16
CA MET A 131 -5.59 -0.10 8.53
C MET A 131 -4.67 -0.53 9.67
N ILE A 132 -3.36 -0.29 9.52
CA ILE A 132 -2.34 -0.65 10.52
C ILE A 132 -1.89 0.61 11.23
N GLU A 133 -1.94 0.60 12.56
CA GLU A 133 -1.29 1.58 13.41
C GLU A 133 0.19 1.21 13.59
N GLU A 134 1.06 1.97 12.92
CA GLU A 134 2.46 1.63 12.78
C GLU A 134 3.25 1.71 14.09
N SER A 135 2.85 2.60 15.00
CA SER A 135 3.47 2.77 16.32
C SER A 135 3.29 1.57 17.25
N VAL A 136 2.25 0.76 17.01
CA VAL A 136 1.92 -0.43 17.82
C VAL A 136 2.35 -1.72 17.12
N CYS A 137 2.47 -1.69 15.80
CA CYS A 137 2.80 -2.88 15.00
C CYS A 137 4.19 -3.44 15.33
N LEU A 138 4.23 -4.73 15.70
CA LEU A 138 5.48 -5.46 15.95
C LEU A 138 6.15 -6.02 14.68
N SER A 139 5.59 -5.74 13.50
CA SER A 139 6.04 -6.22 12.19
C SER A 139 6.26 -7.75 12.08
N CYS A 140 5.48 -8.54 12.82
CA CYS A 140 5.59 -10.00 12.84
C CYS A 140 5.10 -10.71 11.56
N GLY A 141 4.43 -10.00 10.64
CA GLY A 141 3.98 -10.53 9.35
C GLY A 141 2.77 -11.47 9.38
N MET A 142 2.23 -11.85 10.54
CA MET A 142 1.10 -12.79 10.62
C MET A 142 -0.13 -12.33 9.83
N CYS A 143 -0.43 -11.03 9.84
CA CYS A 143 -1.54 -10.47 9.07
C CYS A 143 -1.29 -10.52 7.55
N ALA A 144 -0.04 -10.40 7.10
CA ALA A 144 0.33 -10.54 5.69
C ALA A 144 0.14 -11.99 5.23
N VAL A 145 0.66 -12.96 6.00
CA VAL A 145 0.57 -14.39 5.67
C VAL A 145 -0.88 -14.90 5.68
N LYS A 146 -1.68 -14.47 6.66
CA LYS A 146 -3.08 -14.95 6.78
C LYS A 146 -4.08 -14.20 5.91
N CYS A 147 -3.68 -13.13 5.20
CA CYS A 147 -4.60 -12.39 4.36
C CYS A 147 -4.98 -13.24 3.14
N PRO A 148 -6.23 -13.73 3.01
CA PRO A 148 -6.62 -14.60 1.89
C PRO A 148 -6.69 -13.86 0.55
N ARG A 149 -6.53 -12.54 0.58
CA ARG A 149 -6.56 -11.66 -0.58
C ARG A 149 -5.19 -11.16 -0.99
N HIS A 150 -4.17 -11.41 -0.16
CA HIS A 150 -2.85 -10.82 -0.32
C HIS A 150 -2.99 -9.30 -0.53
N ALA A 151 -3.66 -8.63 0.41
CA ALA A 151 -3.79 -7.16 0.42
C ALA A 151 -2.80 -6.50 1.39
N ILE A 152 -2.12 -7.31 2.22
CA ILE A 152 -1.15 -6.88 3.22
C ILE A 152 0.19 -7.51 2.84
N TYR A 153 1.25 -6.70 2.80
CA TYR A 153 2.57 -7.08 2.30
C TYR A 153 3.65 -6.78 3.32
N ASP A 154 4.68 -7.61 3.29
CA ASP A 154 5.99 -7.33 3.84
C ASP A 154 6.89 -6.73 2.75
N LEU A 155 7.26 -5.47 2.92
CA LEU A 155 8.15 -4.75 2.00
C LEU A 155 9.56 -5.37 1.91
N ARG A 156 9.98 -6.15 2.93
CA ARG A 156 11.28 -6.85 2.89
C ARG A 156 11.25 -8.10 2.03
N GLY A 157 10.07 -8.61 1.70
CA GLY A 157 9.93 -9.83 0.92
C GLY A 157 10.17 -11.13 1.69
N ILE A 158 10.08 -11.12 3.03
CA ILE A 158 10.33 -12.30 3.86
C ILE A 158 9.08 -13.16 3.97
N TYR A 159 7.92 -12.51 4.22
CA TYR A 159 6.66 -13.22 4.43
C TYR A 159 5.76 -13.28 3.19
N THR A 160 5.91 -12.31 2.29
CA THR A 160 5.15 -12.19 1.05
C THR A 160 6.12 -11.85 -0.08
N ALA A 161 5.79 -12.18 -1.34
CA ALA A 161 6.59 -11.73 -2.46
C ALA A 161 6.70 -10.19 -2.47
N LYS A 162 7.87 -9.67 -2.84
CA LYS A 162 8.03 -8.25 -3.15
C LYS A 162 7.18 -7.93 -4.36
N ASN A 163 6.49 -6.80 -4.31
CA ASN A 163 5.52 -6.35 -5.30
C ASN A 163 5.76 -4.90 -5.64
#